data_AF-A0A8S3CJI3-F1
#
_entry.id   AF-A0A8S3CJI3-F1
#
_cell.length_a   1.000
_cell.length_b   1.000
_cell.length_c   1.000
_cell.angle_alpha   90.00
_cell.angle_beta   90.00
_cell.angle_gamma   90.00
#
_symmetry.space_group_name_H-M   'P 1'
#
loop_
_entity.id
_entity.type
_entity.pdbx_description
1 polymer ?
#
loop_
_entity_poly.entity_id
_entity_poly.type
_entity_poly.pdbx_seq_one_letter_code
_entity_poly.pdbx_strand_id
1 'polypeptide(L)' 'PGLILPPGSVISQTFRHVQRDQLCSICLDDNRYPIGIGQTTMDGDDMYMSGMKGRGIALLHIYQDTLWNFGPRTEGPYEK' A
#
# COMPACT_ATOMS: atom_id res chain seq x y z
N PRO A 1 4.04 -15.77 8.26
CA PRO A 1 3.57 -15.15 6.99
C PRO A 1 4.66 -14.24 6.41
N GLY A 2 5.05 -14.47 5.15
CA GLY A 2 6.07 -13.68 4.47
C GLY A 2 5.94 -13.88 2.95
N LEU A 3 6.34 -12.88 2.18
CA LEU A 3 6.35 -12.93 0.72
C LEU A 3 7.70 -13.51 0.26
N ILE A 4 7.68 -14.65 -0.44
CA ILE A 4 8.87 -15.19 -1.08
C ILE A 4 8.93 -14.61 -2.49
N LEU A 5 9.95 -13.80 -2.74
CA LEU A 5 10.21 -13.21 -4.04
C LEU A 5 11.30 -14.00 -4.78
N PRO A 6 11.15 -14.26 -6.09
CA PRO A 6 12.23 -14.84 -6.89
C PRO A 6 13.51 -14.00 -6.83
N PRO A 7 14.70 -14.62 -6.88
CA PRO A 7 15.95 -13.87 -6.93
C PRO A 7 15.95 -12.85 -8.08
N GLY A 8 16.32 -11.60 -7.79
CA GLY A 8 16.40 -10.52 -8.78
C GLY A 8 15.08 -9.82 -9.13
N SER A 9 13.96 -10.17 -8.48
CA SER A 9 12.67 -9.51 -8.74
C SER A 9 12.59 -8.08 -8.22
N VAL A 10 13.45 -7.70 -7.26
CA VAL A 10 13.55 -6.33 -6.74
C VAL A 10 14.89 -5.74 -7.15
N ILE A 11 14.83 -4.63 -7.86
CA ILE A 11 15.98 -3.81 -8.25
C ILE A 11 15.83 -2.43 -7.64
N SER A 12 16.90 -1.64 -7.59
CA SER A 12 16.86 -0.25 -7.05
C SER A 12 15.78 0.62 -7.74
N GLN A 13 15.41 0.32 -8.98
CA GLN A 13 14.37 1.05 -9.70
C GLN A 13 12.94 0.65 -9.35
N THR A 14 12.71 -0.51 -8.72
CA THR A 14 11.37 -1.05 -8.44
C THR A 14 10.51 -0.07 -7.65
N PHE A 15 11.10 0.64 -6.69
CA PHE A 15 10.39 1.57 -5.80
C PHE A 15 10.79 3.04 -6.01
N ARG A 16 11.39 3.40 -7.15
CA ARG A 16 11.90 4.77 -7.38
C ARG A 16 10.83 5.87 -7.25
N HIS A 17 9.56 5.53 -7.44
CA HIS A 17 8.43 6.45 -7.32
C HIS A 17 7.94 6.62 -5.88
N VAL A 18 8.45 5.83 -4.93
CA VAL A 18 8.05 5.88 -3.52
C VAL A 18 8.88 6.93 -2.80
N GLN A 19 8.20 7.94 -2.26
CA GLN A 19 8.79 8.96 -1.38
C GLN A 19 8.26 8.75 0.03
N ARG A 20 9.07 9.05 1.04
CA ARG A 20 8.67 8.99 2.45
C ARG A 20 7.51 9.96 2.76
N ASP A 21 6.68 9.59 3.72
CA ASP A 21 5.58 10.38 4.27
C ASP A 21 4.48 10.77 3.26
N GLN A 22 4.36 10.02 2.16
CA GLN A 22 3.34 10.20 1.14
C GLN A 22 2.14 9.28 1.36
N LEU A 23 0.94 9.78 1.07
CA LEU A 23 -0.27 8.96 1.02
C LEU A 23 -0.23 8.07 -0.23
N CYS A 24 -0.60 6.80 -0.07
CA CYS A 24 -0.61 5.82 -1.15
C CYS A 24 -1.84 4.88 -1.05
N SER A 25 -2.24 4.35 -2.20
CA SER A 25 -3.19 3.25 -2.30
C SER A 25 -2.45 1.92 -2.41
N ILE A 26 -3.00 0.88 -1.79
CA ILE A 26 -2.45 -0.48 -1.83
C ILE A 26 -3.28 -1.29 -2.81
N CYS A 27 -2.64 -1.74 -3.89
CA CYS A 27 -3.24 -2.55 -4.95
C CYS A 27 -2.55 -3.91 -5.02
N LEU A 28 -3.27 -4.93 -5.47
CA LEU A 28 -2.71 -6.25 -5.78
C LEU A 28 -2.71 -6.45 -7.29
N ASP A 29 -1.74 -7.19 -7.82
CA ASP A 29 -1.65 -7.41 -9.27
C ASP A 29 -2.89 -8.14 -9.84
N ASP A 30 -3.52 -9.00 -9.04
CA ASP A 30 -4.70 -9.78 -9.39
C ASP A 30 -6.03 -9.13 -8.97
N ASN A 31 -5.98 -8.01 -8.22
CA ASN A 31 -7.16 -7.26 -7.81
C ASN A 31 -7.21 -5.90 -8.49
N ARG A 32 -8.24 -5.70 -9.32
CA ARG A 32 -8.46 -4.45 -10.07
C ARG A 32 -8.82 -3.25 -9.18
N TYR A 33 -9.11 -3.46 -7.90
CA TYR A 33 -9.52 -2.40 -6.98
C TYR A 33 -8.52 -2.27 -5.82
N PRO A 34 -8.25 -1.03 -5.36
CA PRO A 34 -7.43 -0.81 -4.17
C PRO A 34 -8.04 -1.52 -2.96
N ILE A 35 -7.20 -2.27 -2.24
CA ILE A 35 -7.62 -2.97 -1.03
C ILE A 35 -7.41 -2.14 0.23
N GLY A 36 -6.68 -1.03 0.15
CA GLY A 36 -6.42 -0.17 1.30
C GLY A 36 -5.67 1.10 0.94
N ILE A 37 -5.45 1.92 1.96
CA ILE A 37 -4.67 3.17 1.89
C ILE A 37 -3.71 3.25 3.08
N GLY A 38 -2.57 3.89 2.87
CA GLY A 38 -1.56 4.03 3.90
C GLY A 38 -0.63 5.20 3.64
N GLN A 39 0.27 5.44 4.58
CA GLN A 39 1.34 6.43 4.46
C GLN A 39 2.69 5.71 4.37
N THR A 40 3.51 6.09 3.40
CA THR A 40 4.87 5.53 3.25
C THR A 40 5.76 5.96 4.40
N THR A 41 6.53 5.04 4.97
CA THR A 41 7.42 5.29 6.11
C THR A 41 8.89 5.23 5.74
N MET A 42 9.19 4.89 4.48
CA MET A 42 10.50 4.85 3.85
C MET A 42 10.36 5.36 2.41
N ASP A 43 11.45 5.88 1.84
CA ASP A 43 11.54 6.08 0.40
C ASP A 43 12.01 4.79 -0.31
N GLY A 44 11.95 4.78 -1.63
CA GLY A 44 12.31 3.59 -2.43
C GLY A 44 13.75 3.12 -2.25
N ASP A 45 14.68 4.05 -2.06
CA ASP A 45 16.10 3.74 -1.87
C ASP A 45 16.31 3.10 -0.49
N ASP A 46 15.70 3.64 0.57
CA ASP A 46 15.70 3.04 1.90
C ASP A 46 15.08 1.62 1.91
N MET A 47 13.98 1.42 1.17
CA MET A 47 13.35 0.10 1.02
C MET A 47 14.30 -0.91 0.38
N TYR A 48 15.01 -0.50 -0.68
CA TYR A 48 15.98 -1.37 -1.36
C TYR A 48 17.22 -1.64 -0.49
N MET A 49 17.81 -0.60 0.10
CA MET A 49 19.05 -0.68 0.87
C MET A 49 18.87 -1.43 2.20
N SER A 50 17.67 -1.40 2.79
CA SER A 50 17.32 -2.23 3.95
C SER A 50 17.12 -3.71 3.63
N GLY A 51 17.20 -4.09 2.35
CA GLY A 51 16.91 -5.44 1.89
C GLY A 51 15.45 -5.82 2.12
N MET A 52 14.53 -4.87 1.92
CA MET A 52 13.08 -5.03 2.13
C MET A 52 12.71 -5.39 3.58
N LYS A 53 13.49 -4.91 4.56
CA LYS A 53 13.24 -5.16 5.99
C LYS A 53 12.69 -3.93 6.69
N GLY A 54 11.70 -4.15 7.55
CA GLY A 54 11.05 -3.09 8.32
C GLY A 54 9.65 -2.78 7.81
N ARG A 55 9.10 -1.65 8.26
CA ARG A 55 7.79 -1.17 7.82
C ARG A 55 8.01 -0.15 6.71
N GLY A 56 7.52 -0.44 5.50
CA GLY A 56 7.55 0.49 4.36
C GLY A 56 6.29 1.37 4.28
N ILE A 57 5.16 0.90 4.81
CA ILE A 57 3.87 1.61 4.81
C ILE A 57 3.21 1.44 6.19
N ALA A 58 2.71 2.55 6.74
CA ALA A 58 1.77 2.56 7.85
C ALA A 58 0.34 2.54 7.29
N LEU A 59 -0.38 1.44 7.55
CA LEU A 59 -1.74 1.24 7.04
C LEU A 59 -2.72 2.16 7.78
N LEU A 60 -3.54 2.90 7.04
CA LEU A 60 -4.56 3.81 7.58
C LEU A 60 -5.97 3.21 7.50
N HIS A 61 -6.28 2.55 6.39
CA HIS A 61 -7.57 1.89 6.16
C HIS A 61 -7.41 0.72 5.20
N ILE A 62 -8.17 -0.34 5.42
CA ILE A 62 -8.17 -1.55 4.59
C ILE A 62 -9.58 -2.11 4.42
N TYR A 63 -9.79 -2.80 3.30
CA TYR A 63 -11.02 -3.51 3.00
C TYR A 63 -11.46 -4.40 4.17
N GLN A 64 -12.76 -4.32 4.52
CA GLN A 64 -13.41 -5.01 5.64
C GLN A 64 -12.96 -4.60 7.05
N ASP A 65 -12.17 -3.54 7.21
CA ASP A 65 -11.93 -2.98 8.54
C ASP A 65 -13.19 -2.32 9.12
N THR A 66 -13.10 -1.86 10.37
CA THR A 66 -14.22 -1.23 11.06
C THR A 66 -14.78 -0.04 10.28
N LEU A 67 -13.92 0.80 9.69
CA LEU A 67 -14.35 1.98 8.93
C LEU A 67 -15.08 1.57 7.65
N TRP A 68 -14.63 0.51 6.97
CA TRP A 68 -15.32 -0.05 5.81
C TRP A 68 -16.74 -0.50 6.19
N ASN A 69 -16.86 -1.25 7.29
CA ASN A 69 -18.12 -1.84 7.74
C ASN A 69 -19.11 -0.79 8.26
N PHE A 70 -18.64 0.37 8.69
CA PHE A 70 -19.51 1.51 9.01
C PHE A 70 -20.28 2.03 7.79
N GLY A 71 -19.75 1.81 6.58
CA GLY A 71 -20.38 2.26 5.34
C GLY A 71 -20.45 3.79 5.20
N PRO A 72 -21.04 4.26 4.10
CA PRO A 72 -21.24 5.68 3.86
C PRO A 72 -22.24 6.26 4.89
N ARG A 73 -21.90 7.39 5.51
CA ARG A 73 -22.81 8.11 6.42
C ARG A 73 -23.78 9.06 5.71
N THR A 74 -23.51 9.35 4.45
CA THR A 74 -24.30 10.23 3.59
C THR A 74 -24.51 9.52 2.27
N GLU A 75 -25.73 9.53 1.73
CA GLU A 75 -26.00 9.14 0.33
C GLU A 75 -24.98 9.88 -0.55
N GLY A 76 -24.01 9.13 -1.08
CA GLY A 76 -22.93 9.72 -1.87
C GLY A 76 -23.47 10.12 -3.25
N PRO A 77 -22.78 11.01 -3.99
CA PRO A 77 -23.22 11.49 -5.31
C PRO A 77 -23.27 10.41 -6.41
N TYR A 78 -23.06 9.13 -6.05
CA TYR A 78 -22.96 7.99 -6.96
C TYR A 78 -24.12 7.00 -6.82
N GLU A 79 -25.13 7.28 -5.98
CA GLU A 79 -26.41 6.58 -6.01
C GLU A 79 -27.34 7.24 -7.04
N LYS A 80 -27.39 6.65 -8.24
CA LYS A 80 -28.47 6.83 -9.23
C LYS A 80 -28.81 5.47 -9.84
#